data_AF-A0A934B1Z8-F1
#
_entry.id   AF-A0A934B1Z8-F1
#
_cell.length_a   1.000
_cell.length_b   1.000
_cell.length_c   1.000
_cell.angle_alpha   90.00
_cell.angle_beta   90.00
_cell.angle_gamma   90.00
#
_symmetry.space_group_name_H-M   'P 1'
#
loop_
_entity.id
_entity.type
_entity.pdbx_description
1 polymer ?
#
loop_
_entity_poly.entity_id
_entity_poly.type
_entity_poly.pdbx_seq_one_letter_code
_entity_poly.pdbx_strand_id
1 'polypeptide(L)' 'LIISKSDLVQHFDFDMEKIEKDALALNPSLKIIVTSAKTGEGMEEWFEFLKHCRGTARRALA' A
#
# COMPACT_ATOMS: atom_id res chain seq x y z
N LEU A 1 3.12 0.98 3.35
CA LEU A 1 3.78 0.10 2.37
C LEU A 1 2.87 -0.03 1.17
N ILE A 2 3.41 0.11 -0.04
CA ILE A 2 2.68 -0.19 -1.28
C ILE A 2 3.21 -1.50 -1.84
N ILE A 3 2.34 -2.49 -2.06
CA ILE A 3 2.66 -3.72 -2.76
C ILE A 3 2.08 -3.59 -4.17
N SER A 4 2.94 -3.48 -5.18
CA SER A 4 2.51 -3.23 -6.56
C SER A 4 2.55 -4.49 -7.42
N LYS A 5 1.78 -4.50 -8.51
CA LYS A 5 1.67 -5.60 -9.47
C LYS A 5 1.05 -6.87 -8.84
N SER A 6 0.04 -6.69 -7.99
CA SER A 6 -0.71 -7.78 -7.36
C SER A 6 -1.30 -8.78 -8.37
N ASP A 7 -1.57 -8.33 -9.59
CA ASP A 7 -2.05 -9.18 -10.69
C ASP A 7 -1.09 -10.33 -11.06
N LEU A 8 0.18 -10.22 -10.66
CA LEU A 8 1.20 -11.23 -10.94
C LEU A 8 1.38 -12.24 -9.80
N VAL A 9 0.69 -12.11 -8.66
CA VAL A 9 0.88 -12.99 -7.49
C VAL A 9 0.72 -14.47 -7.86
N GLN A 10 -0.22 -14.82 -8.73
CA GLN A 10 -0.43 -16.21 -9.20
C GLN A 10 0.71 -16.76 -10.07
N HIS A 11 1.63 -15.92 -10.54
CA HIS A 11 2.73 -16.28 -11.43
C HIS A 11 4.08 -16.36 -10.71
N PHE A 12 4.13 -16.03 -9.42
CA PHE A 12 5.35 -16.05 -8.62
C PHE A 12 5.09 -16.74 -7.28
N ASP A 13 6.15 -17.26 -6.65
CA ASP A 13 6.10 -17.77 -5.29
C ASP A 13 6.03 -16.60 -4.29
N PHE A 14 4.92 -15.87 -4.32
CA PHE A 14 4.70 -14.66 -3.54
C PHE A 14 3.71 -14.90 -2.42
N ASP A 15 4.20 -14.88 -1.18
CA ASP A 15 3.40 -15.08 0.02
C ASP A 15 2.99 -13.73 0.61
N MET A 16 1.72 -13.36 0.38
CA MET A 16 1.13 -12.11 0.88
C MET A 16 1.08 -12.07 2.41
N GLU A 17 0.71 -13.18 3.05
CA GLU A 17 0.56 -13.24 4.50
C GLU A 17 1.89 -13.05 5.21
N LYS A 18 2.95 -13.66 4.68
CA LYS A 18 4.31 -13.49 5.21
C LYS A 18 4.76 -12.03 5.15
N ILE A 19 4.52 -11.35 4.02
CA ILE A 19 4.92 -9.94 3.84
C ILE A 19 4.16 -9.04 4.79
N GLU A 20 2.85 -9.25 4.95
CA GLU A 20 2.04 -8.48 5.89
C GLU A 20 2.55 -8.64 7.32
N LYS A 21 2.82 -9.88 7.74
CA LYS A 21 3.37 -10.18 9.07
C LYS A 21 4.72 -9.52 9.29
N ASP A 22 5.65 -9.67 8.35
CA ASP A 22 7.00 -9.10 8.46
C ASP A 22 6.96 -7.57 8.49
N ALA A 23 6.12 -6.96 7.65
CA ALA A 23 5.96 -5.51 7.59
C ALA A 23 5.35 -4.92 8.88
N LEU A 24 4.34 -5.57 9.45
CA LEU A 24 3.71 -5.15 10.71
C LEU A 24 4.59 -5.43 11.93
N ALA A 25 5.43 -6.46 11.89
CA ALA A 25 6.42 -6.70 12.94
C ALA A 25 7.46 -5.57 13.02
N LEU A 26 7.82 -4.98 11.88
CA LEU A 26 8.74 -3.83 11.83
C LEU A 26 8.05 -2.50 12.20
N ASN A 27 6.82 -2.30 11.74
CA ASN A 27 6.03 -1.13 12.07
C ASN A 27 4.55 -1.50 12.25
N PRO A 28 4.07 -1.66 13.50
CA PRO A 28 2.68 -2.03 13.78
C PRO A 28 1.64 -1.02 13.31
N SER A 29 2.04 0.25 13.09
CA SER A 29 1.15 1.32 12.61
C SER A 29 1.12 1.46 11.09
N LEU A 30 1.84 0.61 10.37
CA LEU A 30 2.00 0.69 8.94
C LEU A 30 0.69 0.37 8.22
N LYS A 31 0.22 1.31 7.39
CA LYS A 31 -0.83 1.00 6.41
C LYS A 31 -0.23 0.29 5.20
N ILE A 32 -0.77 -0.88 4.85
CA ILE A 32 -0.41 -1.63 3.63
C ILE A 32 -1.51 -1.37 2.58
N ILE A 33 -1.11 -1.07 1.34
CA ILE A 33 -2.02 -0.91 0.21
C ILE A 33 -1.50 -1.78 -0.92
N VAL A 34 -2.35 -2.68 -1.42
CA VAL A 34 -2.03 -3.62 -2.50
C VAL A 34 -2.60 -3.06 -3.80
N THR A 35 -1.80 -2.97 -4.85
CA THR A 35 -2.18 -2.33 -6.10
C THR A 35 -1.79 -3.11 -7.36
N SER A 36 -2.61 -2.96 -8.40
CA SER A 36 -2.25 -3.31 -9.77
C SER A 36 -2.63 -2.19 -10.72
N ALA A 37 -1.63 -1.64 -11.40
CA ALA A 37 -1.86 -0.67 -12.47
C ALA A 37 -2.49 -1.29 -13.73
N LYS A 38 -2.42 -2.62 -13.87
CA LYS A 38 -2.99 -3.35 -15.01
C LYS A 38 -4.50 -3.55 -14.84
N THR A 39 -4.93 -3.96 -13.64
CA THR A 39 -6.36 -4.22 -13.36
C THR A 39 -7.06 -3.02 -12.75
N GLY A 40 -6.32 -2.05 -12.21
CA GLY A 40 -6.84 -0.90 -11.47
C GLY A 40 -7.08 -1.18 -9.98
N GLU A 41 -6.82 -2.40 -9.51
CA GLU A 41 -6.97 -2.79 -8.11
C GLU A 41 -6.16 -1.86 -7.18
N GLY A 42 -6.80 -1.40 -6.10
CA GLY A 42 -6.17 -0.59 -5.05
C GLY A 42 -5.69 0.81 -5.45
N MET A 43 -5.84 1.20 -6.72
CA MET A 43 -5.36 2.49 -7.22
C MET A 43 -6.14 3.66 -6.59
N GLU A 44 -7.46 3.53 -6.44
CA GLU A 44 -8.28 4.57 -5.80
C GLU A 44 -7.90 4.76 -4.33
N GLU A 45 -7.72 3.66 -3.58
CA GLU A 45 -7.28 3.73 -2.19
C GLU A 45 -5.90 4.40 -2.07
N TRP A 46 -4.98 4.07 -2.98
CA TRP A 46 -3.67 4.71 -3.03
C TRP A 46 -3.76 6.21 -3.30
N PHE A 47 -4.59 6.64 -4.26
CA PHE A 47 -4.79 8.06 -4.54
C PHE A 47 -5.40 8.81 -3.37
N GLU A 48 -6.41 8.24 -2.71
CA GLU A 48 -7.03 8.81 -1.52
C GLU A 48 -6.03 8.92 -0.36
N PHE A 49 -5.18 7.91 -0.17
CA PHE A 49 -4.10 7.98 0.82
C PHE A 49 -3.15 9.16 0.54
N LEU A 50 -2.74 9.37 -0.71
CA LEU A 50 -1.89 10.50 -1.08
C LEU A 50 -2.58 11.85 -0.88
N LYS A 51 -3.86 11.98 -1.25
CA LYS A 51 -4.66 13.19 -1.03
C LYS A 51 -4.76 13.49 0.47
N HIS A 52 -5.01 12.47 1.29
CA HIS A 52 -5.04 12.60 2.74
C HIS A 52 -3.70 13.12 3.29
N CYS A 53 -2.58 12.47 2.93
CA CYS A 53 -1.24 12.87 3.37
C CYS A 53 -0.89 14.31 2.97
N ARG A 54 -1.32 14.77 1.77
CA ARG A 54 -1.13 16.18 1.35
C ARG A 54 -1.89 17.15 2.24
N GLY A 55 -3.11 16.81 2.67
CA GLY A 55 -3.89 17.64 3.59
C GLY A 55 -3.29 17.72 5.00
N THR A 56 -2.63 16.66 5.45
CA THR A 56 -1.94 16.61 6.75
C THR A 56 -0.63 17.40 6.73
N ALA A 57 0.20 17.25 5.69
CA ALA A 57 1.47 17.97 5.56
C ALA A 57 1.29 19.49 5.47
N ARG A 58 0.22 19.96 4.83
CA ARG A 58 -0.08 21.40 4.68
C ARG A 58 -0.51 22.07 5.99
N ARG A 59 -1.05 21.31 6.95
CA ARG A 59 -1.45 21.80 8.29
C ARG A 59 -0.33 21.76 9.32
N ALA A 60 0.69 20.93 9.11
CA ALA A 60 1.87 20.85 9.98
C ALA A 60 2.92 21.95 9.67
N LEU A 61 2.81 22.60 8.51
CA LEU A 61 3.73 23.64 8.03
C LEU A 61 3.13 25.05 8.03
N ALA A 62 1.90 25.22 8.54
CA ALA A 62 1.21 26.49 8.73
C ALA A 62 1.02 26.74 10.22
#